data_AF-A0A6I9Q7U2-F1
#
_entry.id   AF-A0A6I9Q7U2-F1
#
_cell.length_a   1.000
_cell.length_b   1.000
_cell.length_c   1.000
_cell.angle_alpha   90.00
_cell.angle_beta   90.00
_cell.angle_gamma   90.00
#
_symmetry.space_group_name_H-M   'P 1'
#
loop_
_entity.id
_entity.type
_entity.pdbx_description
1 polymer ?
#
loop_
_entity_poly.entity_id
_entity_poly.type
_entity_poly.pdbx_seq_one_letter_code
_entity_poly.pdbx_strand_id
1 'polypeptide(L)'
;EGNSFLVLDEQHFAKEILPKFFKHNNMASFIRQLNMYGFRKVMHIDTGIVKQERDGPVEFQHPHFKHGQDSLLENIKRKVTNSLV
;
A
#
# COMPACT_ATOMS: atom_id res chain seq x y z
N GLU A 1 6.33 -5.35 14.17
CA GLU A 1 5.22 -4.74 14.93
C GLU A 1 3.86 -4.74 14.22
N GLY A 2 3.70 -5.35 13.03
CA GLY A 2 2.37 -5.64 12.46
C GLY A 2 1.46 -4.43 12.18
N ASN A 3 2.00 -3.21 12.20
CA ASN A 3 1.27 -1.94 12.00
C ASN A 3 1.26 -1.49 10.52
N SER A 4 1.98 -2.21 9.68
CA SER A 4 2.21 -1.91 8.26
C SER A 4 2.40 -3.21 7.49
N PHE A 5 2.44 -3.11 6.17
CA PHE A 5 2.83 -4.20 5.29
C PHE A 5 3.84 -3.73 4.25
N LEU A 6 4.65 -4.66 3.77
CA LEU A 6 5.69 -4.43 2.76
C LEU A 6 5.34 -5.14 1.46
N VAL A 7 5.62 -4.49 0.34
CA VAL A 7 5.74 -5.14 -0.97
C VAL A 7 7.24 -5.18 -1.29
N LEU A 8 7.83 -6.38 -1.22
CA LEU A 8 9.28 -6.58 -1.33
C LEU A 8 9.80 -6.42 -2.76
N ASP A 9 9.03 -6.90 -3.75
CA ASP A 9 9.32 -6.78 -5.18
C ASP A 9 8.02 -6.35 -5.88
N GLU A 10 7.94 -5.09 -6.28
CA GLU A 10 6.76 -4.52 -6.92
C GLU A 10 6.47 -5.17 -8.27
N GLN A 11 7.50 -5.55 -9.04
CA GLN A 11 7.33 -6.13 -10.38
C GLN A 11 6.76 -7.55 -10.28
N HIS A 12 7.34 -8.38 -9.41
CA HIS A 12 6.84 -9.72 -9.15
C HIS A 12 5.42 -9.68 -8.54
N PHE A 13 5.19 -8.81 -7.56
CA PHE A 13 3.88 -8.65 -6.94
C PHE A 13 2.81 -8.23 -7.96
N ALA A 14 3.14 -7.25 -8.81
CA ALA A 14 2.26 -6.78 -9.86
C ALA A 14 1.91 -7.89 -10.87
N LYS A 15 2.90 -8.65 -11.33
CA LYS A 15 2.71 -9.67 -12.36
C LYS A 15 2.04 -10.94 -11.85
N GLU A 16 2.46 -11.46 -10.70
CA GLU A 16 2.12 -12.81 -10.25
C GLU A 16 1.09 -12.86 -9.12
N ILE A 17 0.94 -11.78 -8.35
CA ILE A 17 0.06 -11.75 -7.18
C ILE A 17 -1.21 -10.95 -7.48
N LEU A 18 -1.10 -9.72 -8.03
CA LEU A 18 -2.28 -8.88 -8.27
C LEU A 18 -3.37 -9.58 -9.12
N PRO A 19 -3.08 -10.31 -10.22
CA PRO A 19 -4.11 -10.97 -11.02
C PRO A 19 -4.88 -12.07 -10.30
N LYS A 20 -4.36 -12.59 -9.17
CA LYS A 20 -5.02 -13.61 -8.36
C LYS A 20 -6.12 -13.02 -7.47
N PHE A 21 -6.00 -11.73 -7.11
CA PHE A 21 -6.90 -11.05 -6.17
C PHE A 21 -7.67 -9.87 -6.80
N PHE A 22 -7.16 -9.32 -7.90
CA PHE A 22 -7.73 -8.19 -8.63
C PHE A 22 -7.84 -8.51 -10.12
N LYS A 23 -8.70 -7.77 -10.84
CA LYS A 23 -8.89 -7.91 -12.29
C LYS A 23 -7.81 -7.19 -13.12
N HIS A 24 -6.65 -6.90 -12.54
CA HIS A 24 -5.54 -6.21 -13.20
C HIS A 24 -4.20 -6.64 -12.58
N ASN A 25 -3.11 -6.41 -13.29
CA ASN A 25 -1.73 -6.56 -12.81
C ASN A 25 -1.04 -5.20 -12.53
N ASN A 26 -1.79 -4.09 -12.54
CA ASN A 26 -1.20 -2.75 -12.45
C ASN A 26 -0.96 -2.30 -10.99
N MET A 27 0.30 -2.09 -10.61
CA MET A 27 0.69 -1.60 -9.29
C MET A 27 0.14 -0.20 -8.97
N ALA A 28 0.07 0.70 -9.96
CA ALA A 28 -0.49 2.04 -9.75
C ALA A 28 -1.98 2.00 -9.39
N SER A 29 -2.73 1.04 -9.95
CA SER A 29 -4.13 0.81 -9.58
C SER A 29 -4.27 0.29 -8.15
N PHE A 30 -3.38 -0.61 -7.72
CA PHE A 30 -3.32 -1.08 -6.33
C PHE A 30 -3.00 0.08 -5.36
N ILE A 31 -1.98 0.88 -5.66
CA ILE A 31 -1.61 2.06 -4.87
C ILE A 31 -2.76 3.09 -4.84
N ARG A 32 -3.48 3.28 -5.94
CA ARG A 32 -4.67 4.14 -5.96
C ARG A 32 -5.73 3.65 -4.99
N GLN A 33 -6.01 2.35 -4.96
CA GLN A 33 -6.96 1.77 -4.01
C GLN A 33 -6.48 1.99 -2.57
N LEU A 34 -5.21 1.73 -2.25
CA LEU A 34 -4.62 2.03 -0.95
C LEU A 34 -4.84 3.49 -0.53
N ASN A 35 -4.54 4.43 -1.42
CA ASN A 35 -4.75 5.86 -1.17
C ASN A 35 -6.22 6.22 -0.92
N MET A 36 -7.14 5.60 -1.66
CA MET A 36 -8.58 5.77 -1.49
C MET A 36 -9.08 5.23 -0.14
N TYR A 37 -8.43 4.22 0.42
CA TYR A 37 -8.70 3.71 1.77
C TYR A 37 -7.83 4.37 2.86
N GLY A 38 -7.05 5.39 2.51
CA GLY A 38 -6.30 6.20 3.47
C GLY A 38 -4.96 5.63 3.92
N PHE A 39 -4.49 4.53 3.32
CA PHE A 39 -3.13 4.04 3.53
C PHE A 39 -2.10 5.08 3.09
N ARG A 40 -0.95 5.10 3.75
CA ARG A 40 0.17 6.01 3.45
C ARG A 40 1.44 5.22 3.21
N LYS A 41 2.22 5.61 2.19
CA LYS A 41 3.58 5.11 1.99
C LYS A 41 4.46 5.57 3.15
N VAL A 42 5.21 4.66 3.75
CA VAL A 42 6.21 4.97 4.78
C VAL A 42 7.49 5.39 4.07
N MET A 43 8.02 6.55 4.45
CA MET A 43 9.28 7.08 3.91
C MET A 43 10.41 6.68 4.83
N HIS A 44 11.30 5.79 4.38
CA HIS A 44 12.51 5.44 5.10
C HIS A 44 13.60 6.44 4.72
N ILE A 45 13.81 7.45 5.56
CA ILE A 45 14.91 8.39 5.39
C ILE A 45 16.15 7.72 5.98
N ASP A 46 16.83 6.90 5.19
CA ASP A 46 18.13 6.38 5.58
C ASP A 46 19.15 7.52 5.58
N THR A 47 19.82 7.69 6.72
CA THR A 47 20.90 8.65 6.95
C THR A 47 22.03 8.49 5.91
N GLY A 48 22.08 9.38 4.92
CA GLY A 48 23.29 9.70 4.17
C GLY A 48 23.54 8.97 2.84
N ILE A 49 22.74 7.96 2.46
CA ILE A 49 22.81 7.37 1.11
C ILE A 49 21.40 7.31 0.56
N VAL A 50 21.13 8.15 -0.46
CA VAL A 50 19.92 8.00 -1.28
C VAL A 50 20.06 6.69 -2.04
N LYS A 51 19.65 5.56 -1.43
CA LYS A 51 19.24 4.41 -2.22
C LYS A 51 18.12 4.94 -3.10
N GLN A 52 18.34 4.97 -4.42
CA GLN A 52 17.27 5.32 -5.34
C GLN A 52 16.09 4.43 -4.95
N GLU A 53 14.93 5.03 -4.63
CA GLU A 53 13.70 4.33 -4.23
C GLU A 53 13.22 3.27 -5.24
N ARG A 54 13.93 3.07 -6.35
CA ARG A 54 13.51 2.28 -7.49
C ARG A 54 13.60 0.77 -7.29
N ASP A 55 14.43 0.27 -6.36
CA ASP A 55 14.66 -1.18 -6.19
C ASP A 55 14.48 -1.69 -4.75
N GLY A 56 13.94 -0.86 -3.85
CA GLY A 56 13.70 -1.23 -2.44
C GLY A 56 12.27 -1.67 -2.16
N PRO A 57 12.01 -2.41 -1.08
CA PRO A 57 10.66 -2.67 -0.61
C PRO A 57 9.88 -1.38 -0.40
N VAL A 58 8.60 -1.39 -0.76
CA VAL A 58 7.69 -0.29 -0.43
C VAL A 58 6.81 -0.69 0.74
N GLU A 59 6.73 0.18 1.74
CA GLU A 59 5.95 -0.04 2.95
C GLU A 59 4.71 0.86 2.95
N PHE A 60 3.57 0.29 3.34
CA PHE A 60 2.31 1.02 3.51
C PHE A 60 1.74 0.76 4.90
N GLN A 61 1.19 1.80 5.51
CA GLN A 61 0.56 1.73 6.83
C GLN A 61 -0.83 2.36 6.86
N HIS A 62 -1.66 1.86 7.78
CA HIS A 62 -2.93 2.48 8.16
C HIS A 62 -3.17 2.22 9.65
N PRO A 63 -3.61 3.21 10.47
CA PRO A 63 -3.79 3.03 11.91
C PRO A 63 -4.71 1.87 12.32
N HIS A 64 -5.66 1.53 11.44
CA HIS A 64 -6.64 0.45 11.64
C HIS A 64 -6.36 -0.82 10.83
N PHE A 65 -5.20 -0.92 10.16
CA PHE A 65 -4.74 -2.14 9.52
C PHE A 65 -3.60 -2.74 10.35
N LYS A 66 -3.94 -3.69 11.23
CA LYS A 66 -2.99 -4.31 12.15
C LYS A 66 -3.09 -5.82 12.14
N HIS A 67 -1.96 -6.49 12.16
CA HIS A 67 -1.89 -7.95 12.21
C HIS A 67 -2.63 -8.50 13.45
N GLY A 68 -3.60 -9.39 13.23
CA GLY A 68 -4.39 -10.02 14.27
C GLY A 68 -5.50 -9.16 14.88
N GLN A 69 -5.81 -7.99 14.30
CA GLN A 69 -6.85 -7.08 14.79
C GLN A 69 -7.89 -6.77 13.70
N ASP A 70 -8.47 -7.82 13.13
CA ASP A 70 -9.39 -7.74 11.98
C ASP A 70 -10.64 -6.87 12.27
N SER A 71 -11.06 -6.78 13.52
CA SER A 71 -12.17 -5.90 13.93
C SER A 71 -11.91 -4.43 13.60
N LEU A 72 -10.66 -3.98 13.55
CA LEU A 72 -10.32 -2.61 13.19
C LEU A 72 -10.59 -2.29 11.71
N LEU A 73 -10.68 -3.29 10.84
CA LEU A 73 -10.91 -3.09 9.40
C LEU A 73 -12.24 -2.37 9.13
N GLU A 74 -13.23 -2.49 10.02
CA GLU A 74 -14.50 -1.76 9.90
C GLU A 74 -14.30 -0.24 9.92
N ASN A 75 -13.21 0.26 10.52
CA ASN A 75 -12.87 1.67 10.61
C ASN A 75 -12.09 2.18 9.39
N ILE A 76 -11.83 1.33 8.39
CA ILE A 76 -11.20 1.71 7.12
C ILE A 76 -12.30 2.03 6.12
N LYS A 77 -12.56 3.32 5.88
CA LYS A 77 -13.60 3.78 4.95
C LYS A 77 -12.98 4.34 3.69
N ARG A 78 -13.60 4.02 2.54
CA ARG A 78 -13.22 4.59 1.26
C ARG A 78 -13.51 6.10 1.27
N LYS A 79 -12.50 6.90 0.97
CA LYS A 79 -12.64 8.33 0.74
C LYS A 79 -13.41 8.53 -0.57
N VAL A 80 -14.50 9.28 -0.51
CA VAL A 80 -15.21 9.74 -1.70
C VAL A 80 -14.42 10.91 -2.26
N THR A 81 -13.69 10.68 -3.35
CA THR A 81 -13.23 11.80 -4.17
C THR A 81 -14.46 12.37 -4.85
N ASN A 82 -15.02 13.47 -4.33
CA ASN A 82 -15.85 14.33 -5.15
C ASN A 82 -14.95 14.80 -6.29
N SER A 83 -15.06 14.16 -7.45
CA SER A 83 -14.62 14.78 -8.69
C SER A 83 -15.38 16.09 -8.75
N LEU A 84 -14.69 17.23 -8.62
CA LEU A 84 -15.27 18.51 -8.96
C LEU A 84 -15.74 18.38 -10.41
N VAL A 85 -17.05 18.36 -10.59
CA VAL A 85 -17.71 18.40 -11.90
C VAL A 85 -17.47 19.79 -12.49
#